data_AF-A0A935U616-F1
#
_entry.id   AF-A0A935U616-F1
#
_cell.length_a   1.000
_cell.length_b   1.000
_cell.length_c   1.000
_cell.angle_alpha   90.00
_cell.angle_beta   90.00
_cell.angle_gamma   90.00
#
_symmetry.space_group_name_H-M   'P 1'
#
loop_
_entity.id
_entity.type
_entity.pdbx_description
1 polymer ?
#
loop_
_entity_poly.entity_id
_entity_poly.type
_entity_poly.pdbx_seq_one_letter_code
_entity_poly.pdbx_strand_id
1 'polypeptide(L)'
;MKALYLGQYVPGDSPVHRLDPRVKIVAALLLSIVILNTGAVESLAVTAFLMAGAALAGLSGGRIAAALRPLAWFFSALFFLHLIFTEGRPIIAALPAVTWEGLWRGTAVTWQFVALVASAAILTMTTDPSGLVGGVERLLRPFNRIGVPSHDIAVMVSVALRFVPTLLEETERMKEAQVARGADFGDGGPVRRLRKMASLVIPLILCTFRRADELALAMEGRGYHRGPRTYLHELRFRRADYAALLAVAAFLAGVQALRFLPL
;
A
#
# COMPACT_ATOMS: atom_id res chain seq x y z
N MET A 1 2.91 -7.47 -22.76
CA MET A 1 1.91 -8.05 -21.84
C MET A 1 1.99 -7.28 -20.52
N LYS A 2 0.94 -6.53 -20.15
CA LYS A 2 0.92 -5.78 -18.88
C LYS A 2 0.85 -6.78 -17.73
N ALA A 3 1.98 -7.02 -17.06
CA ALA A 3 1.96 -7.70 -15.78
C ALA A 3 1.06 -6.90 -14.83
N LEU A 4 0.00 -7.52 -14.33
CA LEU A 4 -0.74 -7.01 -13.17
C LEU A 4 0.24 -6.99 -12.00
N TYR A 5 0.91 -5.86 -11.81
CA TYR A 5 1.72 -5.63 -10.62
C TYR A 5 0.78 -5.40 -9.43
N LEU A 6 1.20 -5.94 -8.28
CA LEU A 6 0.61 -5.69 -6.97
C LEU A 6 0.26 -4.21 -6.78
N GLY A 7 -0.92 -3.92 -6.25
CA GLY A 7 -1.26 -2.58 -5.76
C GLY A 7 -1.49 -1.52 -6.84
N GLN A 8 -1.94 -1.90 -8.03
CA GLN A 8 -2.49 -0.91 -8.98
C GLN A 8 -3.92 -0.52 -8.57
N TYR A 9 -4.17 0.78 -8.55
CA TYR A 9 -5.51 1.33 -8.42
C TYR A 9 -6.43 0.77 -9.50
N VAL A 10 -7.59 0.26 -9.10
CA VAL A 10 -8.60 -0.24 -10.02
C VAL A 10 -9.65 0.87 -10.16
N PRO A 11 -9.78 1.51 -11.34
CA PRO A 11 -10.79 2.53 -11.52
C PRO A 11 -12.18 1.92 -11.36
N GLY A 12 -12.97 2.49 -10.47
CA GLY A 12 -14.34 2.08 -10.17
C GLY A 12 -15.12 3.21 -9.51
N ASP A 13 -16.45 3.18 -9.65
CA ASP A 13 -17.35 4.23 -9.09
C ASP A 13 -18.17 3.70 -7.89
N SER A 14 -17.62 2.73 -7.16
CA SER A 14 -18.35 2.14 -6.04
C SER A 14 -18.44 3.11 -4.84
N PRO A 15 -19.39 2.89 -3.90
CA PRO A 15 -19.51 3.72 -2.70
C PRO A 15 -18.19 3.83 -1.93
N VAL A 16 -17.42 2.73 -1.87
CA VAL A 16 -16.10 2.70 -1.23
C VAL A 16 -15.10 3.54 -2.02
N HIS A 17 -15.08 3.49 -3.36
CA HIS A 17 -14.17 4.29 -4.17
C HIS A 17 -14.38 5.80 -3.94
N ARG A 18 -15.63 6.24 -3.75
CA ARG A 18 -16.00 7.65 -3.58
C ARG A 18 -15.73 8.25 -2.20
N LEU A 19 -15.36 7.44 -1.20
CA LEU A 19 -15.02 7.92 0.14
C LEU A 19 -13.72 8.74 0.16
N ASP A 20 -13.62 9.70 1.09
CA ASP A 20 -12.40 10.49 1.30
C ASP A 20 -11.21 9.55 1.63
N PRO A 21 -10.08 9.66 0.92
CA PRO A 21 -8.87 8.89 1.17
C PRO A 21 -8.43 8.85 2.64
N ARG A 22 -8.66 9.92 3.43
CA ARG A 22 -8.33 9.92 4.86
C ARG A 22 -9.12 8.91 5.64
N VAL A 23 -10.42 8.79 5.38
CA VAL A 23 -11.28 7.86 6.10
C VAL A 23 -10.81 6.44 5.81
N LYS A 24 -10.46 6.13 4.56
CA LYS A 24 -9.92 4.83 4.19
C LYS A 24 -8.59 4.53 4.86
N ILE A 25 -7.65 5.49 4.88
CA ILE A 25 -6.34 5.34 5.54
C ILE A 25 -6.52 5.12 7.04
N VAL A 26 -7.32 5.95 7.71
CA VAL A 26 -7.59 5.83 9.15
C VAL A 26 -8.30 4.50 9.45
N ALA A 27 -9.29 4.12 8.64
CA ALA A 27 -9.98 2.84 8.80
C ALA A 27 -9.03 1.66 8.64
N ALA A 28 -8.15 1.66 7.62
CA ALA A 28 -7.15 0.61 7.41
C ALA A 28 -6.15 0.52 8.57
N LEU A 29 -5.71 1.67 9.11
CA LEU A 29 -4.82 1.72 10.28
C LEU A 29 -5.51 1.17 11.55
N LEU A 30 -6.73 1.61 11.83
CA LEU A 30 -7.50 1.13 12.98
C LEU A 30 -7.82 -0.37 12.87
N LEU A 31 -8.21 -0.84 11.67
CA LEU A 31 -8.40 -2.27 11.40
C LEU A 31 -7.11 -3.06 11.62
N SER A 32 -5.96 -2.53 11.20
CA SER A 32 -4.67 -3.19 11.41
C SER A 32 -4.36 -3.40 12.89
N ILE A 33 -4.65 -2.41 13.74
CA ILE A 33 -4.45 -2.52 15.21
C ILE A 33 -5.34 -3.64 15.78
N VAL A 34 -6.59 -3.73 15.33
CA VAL A 34 -7.52 -4.77 15.81
C VAL A 34 -7.09 -6.14 15.30
N ILE A 35 -6.78 -6.28 14.01
CA ILE A 35 -6.30 -7.54 13.39
C ILE A 35 -5.17 -8.17 14.22
N LEU A 36 -4.18 -7.38 14.62
CA LEU A 36 -3.02 -7.88 15.38
C LEU A 36 -3.37 -8.38 16.80
N ASN A 37 -4.52 -7.99 17.34
CA ASN A 37 -4.98 -8.34 18.69
C ASN A 37 -6.22 -9.28 18.69
N THR A 38 -6.52 -9.87 17.53
CA THR A 38 -7.75 -10.64 17.29
C THR A 38 -7.60 -12.11 17.71
N GLY A 39 -8.59 -12.66 18.41
CA GLY A 39 -8.74 -14.09 18.71
C GLY A 39 -9.49 -14.86 17.60
N ALA A 40 -9.88 -16.12 17.84
CA ALA A 40 -10.49 -16.94 16.80
C ALA A 40 -11.88 -16.48 16.38
N VAL A 41 -12.74 -16.09 17.32
CA VAL A 41 -14.12 -15.65 17.02
C VAL A 41 -14.09 -14.29 16.35
N GLU A 42 -13.24 -13.39 16.82
CA GLU A 42 -13.06 -12.06 16.27
C GLU A 42 -12.47 -12.11 14.85
N SER A 43 -11.66 -13.13 14.53
CA SER A 43 -11.09 -13.31 13.19
C SER A 43 -12.15 -13.53 12.12
N LEU A 44 -13.23 -14.24 12.47
CA LEU A 44 -14.37 -14.44 11.57
C LEU A 44 -15.10 -13.13 11.31
N ALA A 45 -15.33 -12.33 12.36
CA ALA A 45 -15.97 -11.02 12.23
C ALA A 45 -15.16 -10.08 11.33
N VAL A 46 -13.84 -10.00 11.55
CA VAL A 46 -12.93 -9.18 10.74
C VAL A 46 -12.89 -9.65 9.29
N THR A 47 -12.85 -10.97 9.06
CA THR A 47 -12.89 -11.53 7.69
C THR A 47 -14.20 -11.15 7.00
N ALA A 48 -15.34 -11.28 7.68
CA ALA A 48 -16.64 -10.89 7.15
C ALA A 48 -16.68 -9.39 6.81
N PHE A 49 -16.12 -8.53 7.66
CA PHE A 49 -16.04 -7.09 7.41
C PHE A 49 -15.17 -6.74 6.20
N LEU A 50 -13.99 -7.36 6.06
CA LEU A 50 -13.12 -7.18 4.90
C LEU A 50 -13.80 -7.65 3.60
N MET A 51 -14.49 -8.79 3.65
CA MET A 51 -15.24 -9.31 2.50
C MET A 51 -16.43 -8.41 2.14
N ALA A 52 -17.16 -7.88 3.12
CA ALA A 52 -18.23 -6.91 2.89
C ALA A 52 -17.68 -5.61 2.27
N GLY A 53 -16.56 -5.09 2.80
CA GLY A 53 -15.87 -3.93 2.25
C GLY A 53 -15.40 -4.16 0.81
N ALA A 54 -14.84 -5.33 0.51
CA ALA A 54 -14.45 -5.72 -0.84
C ALA A 54 -15.64 -5.83 -1.80
N ALA A 55 -16.76 -6.40 -1.34
CA ALA A 55 -17.99 -6.51 -2.13
C ALA A 55 -18.59 -5.13 -2.42
N LEU A 56 -18.67 -4.24 -1.43
CA LEU A 56 -19.07 -2.84 -1.60
C LEU A 56 -18.09 -2.04 -2.48
N ALA A 57 -16.83 -2.47 -2.52
CA ALA A 57 -15.83 -1.94 -3.44
C ALA A 57 -16.03 -2.44 -4.89
N GLY A 58 -16.88 -3.45 -5.14
CA GLY A 58 -16.97 -4.10 -6.45
C GLY A 58 -15.68 -4.83 -6.83
N LEU A 59 -14.90 -5.26 -5.84
CA LEU A 59 -13.69 -6.04 -6.04
C LEU A 59 -14.05 -7.52 -6.11
N SER A 60 -13.64 -8.20 -7.19
CA SER A 60 -13.79 -9.65 -7.25
C SER A 60 -12.79 -10.33 -6.30
N GLY A 61 -13.22 -11.41 -5.65
CA GLY A 61 -12.33 -12.20 -4.77
C GLY A 61 -11.05 -12.67 -5.46
N GLY A 62 -11.12 -12.90 -6.77
CA GLY A 62 -9.94 -13.22 -7.59
C GLY A 62 -8.88 -12.11 -7.63
N ARG A 63 -9.25 -10.83 -7.56
CA ARG A 63 -8.28 -9.72 -7.49
C ARG A 63 -7.56 -9.68 -6.15
N ILE A 64 -8.28 -9.91 -5.06
CA ILE A 64 -7.68 -9.98 -3.71
C ILE A 64 -6.74 -11.19 -3.62
N ALA A 65 -7.17 -12.35 -4.11
CA ALA A 65 -6.33 -13.54 -4.19
C ALA A 65 -5.08 -13.31 -5.05
N ALA A 66 -5.20 -12.58 -6.17
CA ALA A 66 -4.06 -12.22 -7.01
C ALA A 66 -3.07 -11.29 -6.28
N ALA A 67 -3.53 -10.40 -5.41
CA ALA A 67 -2.67 -9.56 -4.58
C ALA A 67 -1.92 -10.38 -3.50
N LEU A 68 -2.55 -11.42 -2.95
CA LEU A 68 -1.96 -12.30 -1.94
C LEU A 68 -1.03 -13.36 -2.53
N ARG A 69 -1.24 -13.77 -3.78
CA ARG A 69 -0.50 -14.88 -4.43
C ARG A 69 1.03 -14.74 -4.39
N PRO A 70 1.64 -13.57 -4.63
CA PRO A 70 3.10 -13.43 -4.56
C PRO A 70 3.65 -13.60 -3.14
N LEU A 71 2.83 -13.32 -2.12
CA LEU A 71 3.16 -13.51 -0.71
C LEU A 71 2.75 -14.89 -0.16
N ALA A 72 2.12 -15.75 -0.97
CA ALA A 72 1.69 -17.08 -0.52
C ALA A 72 2.86 -17.91 0.02
N TRP A 73 4.05 -17.82 -0.60
CA TRP A 73 5.25 -18.46 -0.09
C TRP A 73 5.64 -17.94 1.31
N PHE A 74 5.56 -16.63 1.52
CA PHE A 74 5.85 -16.01 2.82
C PHE A 74 4.85 -16.46 3.89
N PHE A 75 3.54 -16.50 3.57
CA PHE A 75 2.52 -16.99 4.50
C PHE A 75 2.68 -18.47 4.84
N SER A 76 3.00 -19.30 3.85
CA SER A 76 3.32 -20.72 4.08
C SER A 76 4.54 -20.87 4.98
N ALA A 77 5.63 -20.13 4.71
CA ALA A 77 6.83 -20.15 5.54
C ALA A 77 6.52 -19.71 6.98
N LEU A 78 5.72 -18.66 7.16
CA LEU A 78 5.30 -18.17 8.48
C LEU A 78 4.49 -19.21 9.26
N PHE A 79 3.56 -19.90 8.59
CA PHE A 79 2.77 -20.98 9.17
C PHE A 79 3.65 -22.15 9.60
N PHE A 80 4.53 -22.65 8.72
CA PHE A 80 5.43 -23.76 9.04
C PHE A 80 6.45 -23.39 10.13
N LEU A 81 6.94 -22.15 10.14
CA LEU A 81 7.81 -21.67 11.20
C LEU A 81 7.12 -21.76 12.56
N HIS A 82 5.88 -21.28 12.68
CA HIS A 82 5.13 -21.39 13.93
C HIS A 82 4.77 -22.84 14.27
N LEU A 83 4.49 -23.68 13.27
CA LEU A 83 4.18 -25.08 13.49
C LEU A 83 5.34 -25.85 14.13
N ILE A 84 6.59 -25.52 13.75
CA ILE A 84 7.82 -26.22 14.16
C ILE A 84 8.45 -25.60 15.42
N PHE A 85 8.44 -24.27 15.53
CA PHE A 85 9.16 -23.53 16.59
C PHE A 85 8.31 -23.16 17.80
N THR A 86 7.00 -23.42 17.78
CA THR A 86 6.15 -23.15 18.95
C THR A 86 6.17 -24.35 19.89
N GLU A 87 6.76 -24.18 21.06
CA GLU A 87 6.73 -25.19 22.12
C GLU A 87 5.30 -25.41 22.65
N GLY A 88 4.95 -26.66 22.89
CA GLY A 88 3.59 -27.07 23.23
C GLY A 88 3.44 -28.59 23.33
N ARG A 89 2.19 -29.05 23.41
CA ARG A 89 1.86 -30.48 23.44
C ARG A 89 2.05 -31.07 22.03
N PRO A 90 2.95 -32.06 21.86
CA PRO A 90 3.19 -32.66 20.55
C PRO A 90 1.93 -33.41 20.08
N ILE A 91 1.51 -33.15 18.84
CA ILE A 91 0.37 -33.82 18.22
C ILE A 91 0.74 -35.27 17.87
N ILE A 92 1.99 -35.50 17.47
CA ILE A 92 2.50 -36.79 17.05
C ILE A 92 3.75 -37.09 17.89
N ALA A 93 3.73 -38.18 18.66
CA ALA A 93 4.87 -38.57 19.50
C ALA A 93 6.17 -38.81 18.70
N ALA A 94 6.06 -39.14 17.41
CA ALA A 94 7.19 -39.33 16.49
C ALA A 94 7.77 -38.02 15.90
N LEU A 95 7.02 -36.91 15.93
CA LEU A 95 7.47 -35.58 15.50
C LEU A 95 7.24 -34.57 16.63
N PRO A 96 8.16 -34.47 17.62
CA PRO A 96 8.02 -33.55 18.75
C PRO A 96 7.99 -32.08 18.35
N ALA A 97 8.41 -31.77 17.12
CA ALA A 97 8.35 -30.43 16.56
C ALA A 97 6.93 -29.94 16.22
N VAL A 98 5.94 -30.82 16.02
CA VAL A 98 4.59 -30.41 15.61
C VAL A 98 3.65 -30.39 16.81
N THR A 99 3.30 -29.18 17.27
CA THR A 99 2.50 -28.97 18.50
C THR A 99 1.11 -28.42 18.23
N TRP A 100 0.15 -28.68 19.13
CA TRP A 100 -1.22 -28.16 19.02
C TRP A 100 -1.25 -26.63 19.13
N GLU A 101 -0.43 -26.10 20.02
CA GLU A 101 -0.22 -24.68 20.23
C GLU A 101 0.42 -24.02 19.00
N GLY A 102 1.35 -24.72 18.34
CA GLY A 102 1.96 -24.28 17.07
C GLY A 102 0.97 -24.23 15.92
N LEU A 103 0.07 -25.22 15.82
CA LEU A 103 -1.00 -25.20 14.82
C LEU A 103 -1.97 -24.03 15.05
N TRP A 104 -2.39 -23.81 16.31
CA TRP A 104 -3.31 -22.71 16.65
C TRP A 104 -2.67 -21.34 16.42
N ARG A 105 -1.50 -21.09 17.01
CA ARG A 105 -0.78 -19.82 16.86
C ARG A 105 -0.35 -19.60 15.41
N GLY A 106 0.14 -20.63 14.73
CA GLY A 106 0.55 -20.54 13.33
C GLY A 106 -0.60 -20.20 12.41
N THR A 107 -1.79 -20.78 12.63
CA THR A 107 -2.99 -20.43 11.87
C THR A 107 -3.43 -18.99 12.17
N ALA A 108 -3.50 -18.62 13.47
CA ALA A 108 -3.93 -17.28 13.88
C ALA A 108 -3.01 -16.18 13.31
N VAL A 109 -1.69 -16.30 13.50
CA VAL A 109 -0.72 -15.31 13.01
C VAL A 109 -0.71 -15.26 11.49
N THR A 110 -0.72 -16.41 10.81
CA THR A 110 -0.80 -16.42 9.34
C THR A 110 -2.07 -15.73 8.83
N TRP A 111 -3.22 -15.99 9.47
CA TRP A 111 -4.47 -15.31 9.14
C TRP A 111 -4.37 -13.79 9.37
N GLN A 112 -3.75 -13.33 10.47
CA GLN A 112 -3.57 -11.90 10.75
C GLN A 112 -2.78 -11.21 9.64
N PHE A 113 -1.67 -11.80 9.21
CA PHE A 113 -0.85 -11.26 8.11
C PHE A 113 -1.61 -11.25 6.79
N VAL A 114 -2.37 -12.31 6.48
CA VAL A 114 -3.23 -12.35 5.28
C VAL A 114 -4.28 -11.24 5.34
N ALA A 115 -4.97 -11.06 6.48
CA ALA A 115 -5.98 -10.03 6.67
C ALA A 115 -5.39 -8.61 6.58
N LEU A 116 -4.19 -8.39 7.13
CA LEU A 116 -3.48 -7.12 7.07
C LEU A 116 -3.10 -6.76 5.63
N VAL A 117 -2.53 -7.72 4.89
CA VAL A 117 -2.19 -7.52 3.47
C VAL A 117 -3.46 -7.34 2.63
N ALA A 118 -4.54 -8.07 2.91
CA ALA A 118 -5.82 -7.90 2.23
C ALA A 118 -6.43 -6.51 2.48
N SER A 119 -6.41 -6.03 3.72
CA SER A 119 -6.85 -4.67 4.08
C SER A 119 -6.06 -3.59 3.32
N ALA A 120 -4.72 -3.71 3.30
CA ALA A 120 -3.86 -2.81 2.56
C ALA A 120 -4.09 -2.89 1.04
N ALA A 121 -4.34 -4.09 0.50
CA ALA A 121 -4.66 -4.30 -0.89
C ALA A 121 -5.99 -3.63 -1.27
N ILE A 122 -7.03 -3.74 -0.44
CA ILE A 122 -8.31 -3.06 -0.65
C ILE A 122 -8.10 -1.53 -0.66
N LEU A 123 -7.35 -0.98 0.29
CA LEU A 123 -7.03 0.45 0.32
C LEU A 123 -6.34 0.91 -0.97
N THR A 124 -5.31 0.16 -1.39
CA THR A 124 -4.48 0.51 -2.56
C THR A 124 -5.26 0.34 -3.88
N MET A 125 -6.12 -0.67 -3.97
CA MET A 125 -6.96 -0.88 -5.15
C MET A 125 -8.10 0.14 -5.26
N THR A 126 -8.61 0.65 -4.14
CA THR A 126 -9.78 1.56 -4.10
C THR A 126 -9.42 3.04 -4.01
N THR A 127 -8.13 3.38 -3.94
CA THR A 127 -7.68 4.77 -3.79
C THR A 127 -6.55 5.10 -4.76
N ASP A 128 -6.74 6.17 -5.52
CA ASP A 128 -5.72 6.68 -6.43
C ASP A 128 -4.42 7.06 -5.69
N PRO A 129 -3.23 6.85 -6.28
CA PRO A 129 -1.95 7.21 -5.66
C PRO A 129 -1.86 8.69 -5.27
N SER A 130 -2.38 9.60 -6.10
CA SER A 130 -2.44 11.03 -5.79
C SER A 130 -3.38 11.33 -4.61
N GLY A 131 -4.51 10.61 -4.53
CA GLY A 131 -5.46 10.69 -3.43
C GLY A 131 -4.89 10.18 -2.11
N LEU A 132 -4.12 9.08 -2.14
CA LEU A 132 -3.39 8.56 -0.98
C LEU A 132 -2.40 9.59 -0.43
N VAL A 133 -1.61 10.22 -1.30
CA VAL A 133 -0.65 11.26 -0.89
C VAL A 133 -1.35 12.46 -0.28
N GLY A 134 -2.42 12.97 -0.91
CA GLY A 134 -3.22 14.06 -0.35
C GLY A 134 -3.94 13.69 0.96
N GLY A 135 -4.30 12.42 1.12
CA GLY A 135 -4.82 11.86 2.37
C GLY A 135 -3.78 11.91 3.49
N VAL A 136 -2.58 11.34 3.23
CA VAL A 136 -1.45 11.34 4.15
C VAL A 136 -1.00 12.76 4.50
N GLU A 137 -0.88 13.67 3.53
CA GLU A 137 -0.54 15.08 3.77
C GLU A 137 -1.43 15.68 4.85
N ARG A 138 -2.76 15.56 4.71
CA ARG A 138 -3.67 16.18 5.67
C ARG A 138 -3.69 15.47 7.02
N LEU A 139 -3.40 14.18 7.07
CA LEU A 139 -3.17 13.47 8.34
C LEU A 139 -1.87 13.95 9.02
N LEU A 140 -0.88 14.40 8.24
CA LEU A 140 0.39 14.95 8.75
C LEU A 140 0.33 16.44 9.12
N ARG A 141 -0.65 17.21 8.63
CA ARG A 141 -0.82 18.64 8.97
C ARG A 141 -0.79 18.99 10.46
N PRO A 142 -1.43 18.26 11.41
CA PRO A 142 -1.32 18.58 12.83
C PRO A 142 0.13 18.52 13.34
N PHE A 143 0.98 17.69 12.73
CA PHE A 143 2.40 17.57 13.07
C PHE A 143 3.24 18.75 12.53
N ASN A 144 2.66 19.67 11.76
CA ASN A 144 3.34 20.91 11.34
C ASN A 144 3.74 21.76 12.55
N ARG A 145 3.00 21.66 13.66
CA ARG A 145 3.36 22.34 14.92
C ARG A 145 4.64 21.81 15.55
N ILE A 146 5.04 20.59 15.21
CA ILE A 146 6.25 19.90 15.71
C ILE A 146 7.40 20.03 14.68
N GLY A 147 7.24 20.89 13.67
CA GLY A 147 8.28 21.17 12.67
C GLY A 147 8.28 20.25 11.45
N VAL A 148 7.29 19.37 11.29
CA VAL A 148 7.16 18.55 10.06
C VAL A 148 6.62 19.42 8.91
N PRO A 149 7.32 19.57 7.77
CA PRO A 149 6.83 20.40 6.67
C PRO A 149 5.85 19.61 5.77
N SER A 150 4.64 19.31 6.26
CA SER A 150 3.69 18.42 5.54
C SER A 150 3.37 18.90 4.11
N HIS A 151 3.29 20.22 3.92
CA HIS A 151 2.97 20.82 2.62
C HIS A 151 4.07 20.61 1.59
N ASP A 152 5.34 20.83 1.97
CA ASP A 152 6.46 20.66 1.06
C ASP A 152 6.63 19.19 0.67
N ILE A 153 6.44 18.29 1.63
CA ILE A 153 6.43 16.84 1.37
C ILE A 153 5.35 16.50 0.34
N ALA A 154 4.13 17.03 0.49
CA ALA A 154 3.06 16.77 -0.46
C ALA A 154 3.37 17.29 -1.85
N VAL A 155 3.94 18.49 -1.97
CA VAL A 155 4.37 19.02 -3.27
C VAL A 155 5.44 18.12 -3.89
N MET A 156 6.49 17.76 -3.13
CA MET A 156 7.57 16.88 -3.62
C MET A 156 7.04 15.54 -4.13
N VAL A 157 6.17 14.89 -3.36
CA VAL A 157 5.60 13.59 -3.75
C VAL A 157 4.63 13.74 -4.92
N SER A 158 3.80 14.78 -4.97
CA SER A 158 2.88 15.01 -6.10
C SER A 158 3.61 15.28 -7.42
N VAL A 159 4.73 16.02 -7.35
CA VAL A 159 5.63 16.28 -8.48
C VAL A 159 6.32 14.98 -8.91
N ALA A 160 6.82 14.20 -7.95
CA ALA A 160 7.44 12.90 -8.24
C ALA A 160 6.45 11.94 -8.93
N LEU A 161 5.23 11.78 -8.39
CA LEU A 161 4.21 10.92 -8.99
C LEU A 161 3.85 11.34 -10.41
N ARG A 162 3.83 12.65 -10.70
CA ARG A 162 3.60 13.16 -12.06
C ARG A 162 4.77 12.86 -13.00
N PHE A 163 6.01 12.93 -12.51
CA PHE A 163 7.19 12.68 -13.33
C PHE A 163 7.51 11.20 -13.54
N VAL A 164 7.09 10.31 -12.65
CA VAL A 164 7.34 8.86 -12.79
C VAL A 164 6.92 8.31 -14.15
N PRO A 165 5.68 8.55 -14.65
CA PRO A 165 5.27 8.10 -15.99
C PRO A 165 6.18 8.65 -17.08
N THR A 166 6.50 9.95 -17.04
CA THR A 166 7.32 10.58 -18.08
C THR A 166 8.76 10.10 -18.05
N LEU A 167 9.34 9.86 -16.86
CA LEU A 167 10.68 9.30 -16.72
C LEU A 167 10.75 7.86 -17.23
N LEU A 168 9.70 7.06 -17.03
CA LEU A 168 9.62 5.71 -17.59
C LEU A 168 9.56 5.74 -19.13
N GLU A 169 8.73 6.62 -19.71
CA GLU A 169 8.68 6.81 -21.16
C GLU A 169 10.03 7.26 -21.73
N GLU A 170 10.69 8.21 -21.08
CA GLU A 170 12.00 8.71 -21.51
C GLU A 170 13.10 7.65 -21.37
N THR A 171 13.05 6.85 -20.30
CA THR A 171 13.95 5.70 -20.11
C THR A 171 13.80 4.68 -21.24
N GLU A 172 12.56 4.31 -21.63
CA GLU A 172 12.34 3.38 -22.73
C GLU A 172 12.80 3.97 -24.07
N ARG A 173 12.52 5.25 -24.35
CA ARG A 173 13.03 5.92 -25.57
C ARG A 173 14.55 5.96 -25.62
N MET A 174 15.22 6.28 -24.51
CA MET A 174 16.68 6.29 -24.42
C MET A 174 17.25 4.89 -24.62
N LYS A 175 16.61 3.88 -24.04
CA LYS A 175 16.99 2.48 -24.18
C LYS A 175 16.88 2.02 -25.64
N GLU A 176 15.76 2.28 -26.31
CA GLU A 176 15.58 1.96 -27.73
C GLU A 176 16.63 2.66 -28.60
N ALA A 177 16.93 3.95 -28.34
CA ALA A 177 17.95 4.69 -29.06
C ALA A 177 19.37 4.12 -28.86
N GLN A 178 19.70 3.68 -27.65
CA GLN A 178 21.00 3.04 -27.37
C GLN A 178 21.09 1.66 -28.02
N VAL A 179 20.01 0.87 -28.01
CA VAL A 179 19.94 -0.42 -28.73
C VAL A 179 20.17 -0.20 -30.22
N ALA A 180 19.55 0.82 -30.82
CA ALA A 180 19.77 1.18 -32.22
C ALA A 180 21.22 1.60 -32.53
N ARG A 181 21.95 2.13 -31.53
CA ARG A 181 23.38 2.48 -31.62
C ARG A 181 24.31 1.28 -31.33
N GLY A 182 23.77 0.07 -31.22
CA GLY A 182 24.55 -1.15 -30.99
C GLY A 182 24.84 -1.43 -29.51
N ALA A 183 24.20 -0.72 -28.57
CA ALA A 183 24.30 -1.07 -27.17
C ALA A 183 23.44 -2.31 -26.89
N ASP A 184 24.09 -3.43 -26.61
CA ASP A 184 23.40 -4.63 -26.14
C ASP A 184 23.38 -4.65 -24.60
N PHE A 185 22.19 -4.74 -24.00
CA PHE A 185 21.97 -4.82 -22.55
C PHE A 185 21.74 -6.25 -22.03
N GLY A 186 21.72 -7.24 -22.94
CA GLY A 186 21.45 -8.65 -22.67
C GLY A 186 22.71 -9.47 -22.34
N ASP A 187 23.86 -9.19 -22.99
CA ASP A 187 25.05 -10.05 -22.84
C ASP A 187 26.05 -9.61 -21.76
N GLY A 188 26.68 -10.60 -21.15
CA GLY A 188 27.83 -10.48 -20.26
C GLY A 188 27.52 -10.67 -18.78
N GLY A 189 28.59 -10.82 -17.99
CA GLY A 189 28.48 -10.94 -16.53
C GLY A 189 27.91 -9.69 -15.84
N PRO A 190 27.54 -9.79 -14.54
CA PRO A 190 26.83 -8.73 -13.81
C PRO A 190 27.56 -7.38 -13.81
N VAL A 191 28.90 -7.40 -13.72
CA VAL A 191 29.74 -6.19 -13.75
C VAL A 191 29.67 -5.49 -15.12
N ARG A 192 29.71 -6.26 -16.21
CA ARG A 192 29.64 -5.73 -17.58
C ARG A 192 28.25 -5.15 -17.85
N ARG A 193 27.20 -5.79 -17.34
CA ARG A 193 25.82 -5.30 -17.42
C ARG A 193 25.64 -3.99 -16.64
N LEU A 194 26.21 -3.87 -15.45
CA LEU A 194 26.17 -2.62 -14.67
C LEU A 194 26.88 -1.47 -15.41
N ARG A 195 28.06 -1.73 -15.99
CA ARG A 195 28.77 -0.74 -16.81
C ARG A 195 27.96 -0.32 -18.04
N LYS A 196 27.27 -1.27 -18.70
CA LYS A 196 26.35 -0.98 -19.80
C LYS A 196 25.17 -0.11 -19.35
N MET A 197 24.60 -0.32 -18.17
CA MET A 197 23.52 0.52 -17.65
C MET A 197 23.95 1.97 -17.38
N ALA A 198 25.23 2.21 -17.09
CA ALA A 198 25.73 3.57 -16.89
C ALA A 198 25.49 4.49 -18.11
N SER A 199 25.50 3.95 -19.34
CA SER A 199 25.21 4.74 -20.56
C SER A 199 23.76 5.19 -20.69
N LEU A 200 22.84 4.58 -19.94
CA LEU A 200 21.43 5.01 -19.82
C LEU A 200 21.23 5.93 -18.62
N VAL A 201 21.83 5.58 -17.48
CA VAL A 201 21.62 6.29 -16.21
C VAL A 201 22.19 7.70 -16.26
N ILE A 202 23.41 7.89 -16.80
CA ILE A 202 24.05 9.20 -16.84
C ILE A 202 23.22 10.21 -17.66
N PRO A 203 22.81 9.93 -18.91
CA PRO A 203 21.93 10.83 -19.66
C PRO A 203 20.58 11.08 -18.99
N LEU A 204 19.96 10.04 -18.40
CA LEU A 204 18.68 10.17 -17.71
C LEU A 204 18.77 11.14 -16.52
N ILE A 205 19.85 11.05 -15.73
CA ILE A 205 20.10 11.98 -14.61
C ILE A 205 20.25 13.42 -15.12
N LEU A 206 21.04 13.63 -16.19
CA LEU A 206 21.22 14.96 -16.77
C LEU A 206 19.91 15.56 -17.29
N CYS A 207 19.08 14.77 -17.97
CA CYS A 207 17.74 15.19 -18.39
C CYS A 207 16.85 15.52 -17.19
N THR A 208 16.90 14.70 -16.13
CA THR A 208 16.10 14.92 -14.92
C THR A 208 16.47 16.21 -14.21
N PHE A 209 17.78 16.54 -14.11
CA PHE A 209 18.22 17.81 -13.54
C PHE A 209 17.75 19.01 -14.36
N ARG A 210 17.93 18.99 -15.68
CA ARG A 210 17.42 20.06 -16.56
C ARG A 210 15.92 20.27 -16.38
N ARG A 211 15.17 19.17 -16.28
CA ARG A 211 13.71 19.24 -16.07
C ARG A 211 13.33 19.76 -14.69
N ALA A 212 14.14 19.47 -13.67
CA ALA A 212 13.95 20.04 -12.34
C ALA A 212 14.18 21.56 -12.36
N ASP A 213 15.22 22.03 -13.07
CA ASP A 213 15.52 23.46 -13.22
C ASP A 213 14.41 24.18 -14.01
N GLU A 214 13.97 23.61 -15.13
CA GLU A 214 12.86 24.13 -15.93
C GLU A 214 11.55 24.18 -15.11
N LEU A 215 11.26 23.16 -14.32
CA LEU A 215 10.09 23.16 -13.45
C LEU A 215 10.21 24.23 -12.36
N ALA A 216 11.39 24.37 -11.73
CA ALA A 216 11.62 25.38 -10.70
C ALA A 216 11.42 26.79 -11.26
N LEU A 217 12.03 27.11 -12.39
CA LEU A 217 11.87 28.40 -13.08
C LEU A 217 10.41 28.64 -13.49
N ALA A 218 9.70 27.62 -14.00
CA ALA A 218 8.29 27.74 -14.35
C ALA A 218 7.39 27.93 -13.12
N MET A 219 7.75 27.36 -11.97
CA MET A 219 7.04 27.54 -10.70
C MET A 219 7.26 28.96 -10.17
N GLU A 220 8.50 29.46 -10.17
CA GLU A 220 8.84 30.83 -9.79
C GLU A 220 8.16 31.86 -10.69
N GLY A 221 8.17 31.66 -12.02
CA GLY A 221 7.48 32.53 -12.98
C GLY A 221 5.95 32.57 -12.81
N ARG A 222 5.36 31.54 -12.17
CA ARG A 222 3.94 31.51 -11.79
C ARG A 222 3.68 32.06 -10.38
N GLY A 223 4.70 32.61 -9.72
CA GLY A 223 4.59 33.17 -8.38
C GLY A 223 4.52 32.11 -7.27
N TYR A 224 5.09 30.92 -7.47
CA TYR A 224 5.15 29.89 -6.43
C TYR A 224 6.09 30.31 -5.28
N HIS A 225 5.53 30.60 -4.10
CA HIS A 225 6.29 30.95 -2.89
C HIS A 225 5.94 30.02 -1.72
N ARG A 226 6.91 29.68 -0.86
CA ARG A 226 6.69 28.85 0.33
C ARG A 226 5.84 29.61 1.34
N GLY A 227 4.66 29.09 1.69
CA GLY A 227 3.71 29.80 2.56
C GLY A 227 2.31 29.18 2.59
N PRO A 228 1.34 29.82 3.29
CA PRO A 228 -0.05 29.38 3.30
C PRO A 228 -0.64 29.46 1.89
N ARG A 229 -1.36 28.40 1.48
CA ARG A 229 -1.90 28.27 0.12
C ARG A 229 -3.33 27.76 0.11
N THR A 230 -4.04 28.16 -0.94
CA THR A 230 -5.37 27.66 -1.28
C THR A 230 -5.25 26.40 -2.12
N TYR A 231 -6.10 25.41 -1.86
CA TYR A 231 -6.11 24.14 -2.59
C TYR A 231 -7.21 24.18 -3.65
N LEU A 232 -6.86 23.88 -4.90
CA LEU A 232 -7.87 23.77 -5.97
C LEU A 232 -8.81 22.58 -5.74
N HIS A 233 -8.27 21.46 -5.23
CA HIS A 233 -9.04 20.28 -4.85
C HIS A 233 -9.05 20.15 -3.33
N GLU A 234 -10.09 20.70 -2.70
CA GLU A 234 -10.34 20.47 -1.29
C GLU A 234 -11.05 19.15 -1.09
N LEU A 235 -10.39 18.26 -0.36
CA LEU A 235 -11.03 17.09 0.20
C LEU A 235 -12.09 17.58 1.22
N ARG A 236 -13.37 17.30 1.00
CA ARG A 236 -14.45 17.71 1.91
C ARG A 236 -15.14 16.48 2.42
N PHE A 237 -15.26 16.37 3.74
CA PHE A 237 -16.02 15.31 4.37
C PHE A 237 -17.49 15.40 3.94
N ARG A 238 -17.95 14.36 3.26
CA ARG A 238 -19.35 14.17 2.91
C ARG A 238 -20.04 13.38 4.02
N ARG A 239 -21.38 13.38 4.04
CA ARG A 239 -22.17 12.58 5.00
C ARG A 239 -21.82 11.09 4.94
N ALA A 240 -21.49 10.58 3.76
CA ALA A 240 -21.02 9.21 3.55
C ALA A 240 -19.70 8.92 4.29
N ASP A 241 -18.80 9.90 4.39
CA ASP A 241 -17.51 9.74 5.09
C ASP A 241 -17.71 9.62 6.60
N TYR A 242 -18.62 10.41 7.17
CA TYR A 242 -19.00 10.27 8.58
C TYR A 242 -19.69 8.93 8.85
N ALA A 243 -20.60 8.51 7.97
CA ALA A 243 -21.27 7.21 8.10
C ALA A 243 -20.26 6.05 8.01
N ALA A 244 -19.31 6.10 7.08
CA ALA A 244 -18.27 5.09 6.96
C ALA A 244 -17.35 5.05 8.19
N LEU A 245 -16.95 6.21 8.71
CA LEU A 245 -16.11 6.29 9.90
C LEU A 245 -16.85 5.76 11.14
N LEU A 246 -18.14 6.08 11.28
CA LEU A 246 -18.97 5.58 12.37
C LEU A 246 -19.20 4.07 12.24
N ALA A 247 -19.43 3.55 11.03
CA ALA A 247 -19.56 2.12 10.79
C ALA A 247 -18.28 1.35 11.14
N VAL A 248 -17.12 1.86 10.75
CA VAL A 248 -15.82 1.29 11.13
C VAL A 248 -15.63 1.36 12.64
N ALA A 249 -15.86 2.51 13.27
CA ALA A 249 -15.72 2.66 14.72
C ALA A 249 -16.66 1.73 15.51
N ALA A 250 -17.92 1.61 15.08
CA ALA A 250 -18.91 0.72 15.69
C ALA A 250 -18.51 -0.75 15.53
N PHE A 251 -18.00 -1.14 14.36
CA PHE A 251 -17.49 -2.48 14.12
C PHE A 251 -16.30 -2.80 15.04
N LEU A 252 -15.31 -1.90 15.12
CA LEU A 252 -14.15 -2.08 15.98
C LEU A 252 -14.54 -2.17 17.46
N ALA A 253 -15.46 -1.32 17.92
CA ALA A 253 -16.00 -1.38 19.27
C ALA A 253 -16.75 -2.69 19.55
N GLY A 254 -17.53 -3.18 18.58
CA GLY A 254 -18.22 -4.46 18.68
C GLY A 254 -17.26 -5.65 18.76
N VAL A 255 -16.21 -5.67 17.94
CA VAL A 255 -15.16 -6.70 18.00
C VAL A 255 -14.43 -6.66 19.35
N GLN A 256 -14.12 -5.48 19.86
CA GLN A 256 -13.48 -5.33 21.16
C GLN A 256 -14.42 -5.74 22.30
N ALA A 257 -15.73 -5.48 22.20
CA ALA A 257 -16.72 -5.90 23.18
C ALA A 257 -16.90 -7.42 23.20
N LEU A 258 -16.89 -8.08 22.03
CA LEU A 258 -16.90 -9.55 21.93
C LEU A 258 -15.73 -10.19 22.67
N ARG A 259 -14.58 -9.52 22.71
CA ARG A 259 -13.41 -9.97 23.49
C ARG A 259 -13.63 -9.86 25.00
N PHE A 260 -14.41 -8.88 25.46
CA PHE A 260 -14.71 -8.71 26.89
C PHE A 260 -15.83 -9.64 27.38
N LEU A 261 -16.64 -10.19 26.47
CA LEU A 261 -17.59 -11.25 26.79
C LEU A 261 -16.84 -12.58 26.91
N PRO A 262 -16.75 -13.18 28.11
CA PRO A 262 -16.20 -14.52 28.23
C PRO A 262 -17.18 -15.50 27.58
N LEU A 263 -16.80 -16.03 26.42
CA LEU A 263 -17.39 -17.23 25.82
C LEU A 263 -16.47 -18.42 26.09
#